data_AF-A0A9P5TW82-F1
#
_entry.id   AF-A0A9P5TW82-F1
#
_cell.length_a   1.000
_cell.length_b   1.000
_cell.length_c   1.000
_cell.angle_alpha   90.00
_cell.angle_beta   90.00
_cell.angle_gamma   90.00
#
_symmetry.space_group_name_H-M   'P 1'
#
loop_
_entity.id
_entity.type
_entity.pdbx_description
1 polymer ?
#
loop_
_entity_poly.entity_id
_entity_poly.type
_entity_poly.pdbx_seq_one_letter_code
_entity_poly.pdbx_strand_id
1 'polypeptide(L)'
;HPVALRYWPDVYRNKNDQRWKGIKGTWTEWKYVAERYRASTPEEFWMEFSSDDGKRFNWKAITACLRGQCAVHDQELCTKARSEYGTEFETHFSNRGKVMTDKSAIARQYLMLKENQMDVD
;
A
#
# COMPACT_ATOMS: atom_id res chain seq x y z
N HIS A 1 -13.42 20.47 -14.49
CA HIS A 1 -13.88 19.08 -14.34
C HIS A 1 -13.17 18.43 -13.15
N PRO A 2 -13.88 17.80 -12.21
CA PRO A 2 -13.25 17.05 -11.13
C PRO A 2 -12.58 15.77 -11.67
N VAL A 3 -11.33 15.51 -11.28
CA VAL A 3 -10.60 14.28 -11.63
C VAL A 3 -10.75 13.29 -10.48
N ALA A 4 -11.16 12.06 -10.78
CA ALA A 4 -11.25 11.02 -9.76
C ALA A 4 -9.87 10.69 -9.15
N LEU A 5 -9.82 10.47 -7.83
CA LEU A 5 -8.58 10.24 -7.07
C LEU A 5 -7.63 9.22 -7.71
N ARG A 6 -8.17 8.17 -8.33
CA ARG A 6 -7.36 7.12 -8.99
C ARG A 6 -6.45 7.64 -10.10
N TYR A 7 -6.83 8.73 -10.76
CA TYR A 7 -6.10 9.29 -11.91
C TYR A 7 -5.12 10.42 -11.53
N TRP A 8 -5.11 10.85 -10.27
CA TRP A 8 -4.23 11.94 -9.84
C TRP A 8 -2.75 11.63 -10.05
N PRO A 9 -2.24 10.40 -9.82
CA PRO A 9 -0.84 10.08 -10.12
C PRO A 9 -0.46 10.27 -11.59
N ASP A 10 -1.42 10.10 -12.51
CA ASP A 10 -1.18 10.26 -13.94
C ASP A 10 -1.25 11.73 -14.37
N VAL A 11 -2.17 12.49 -13.79
CA VAL A 11 -2.31 13.93 -14.04
C VAL A 11 -1.13 14.73 -13.49
N TYR A 12 -0.66 14.37 -12.30
CA TYR A 12 0.43 15.07 -11.60
C TYR A 12 1.80 14.38 -11.75
N ARG A 13 1.94 13.44 -12.70
CA ARG A 13 3.12 12.57 -12.87
C ARG A 13 4.44 13.33 -13.12
N ASN A 14 4.38 14.61 -13.48
CA ASN A 14 5.58 15.39 -13.79
C ASN A 14 6.52 15.46 -12.57
N LYS A 15 7.75 14.98 -12.75
CA LYS A 15 8.77 14.78 -11.69
C LYS A 15 9.15 16.04 -10.90
N ASN A 16 8.75 17.22 -11.39
CA ASN A 16 9.03 18.52 -10.78
C ASN A 16 7.78 19.28 -10.29
N ASP A 17 6.60 18.64 -10.25
CA ASP A 17 5.41 19.30 -9.74
C ASP A 17 5.47 19.40 -8.20
N GLN A 18 5.77 20.61 -7.71
CA GLN A 18 5.82 20.91 -6.29
C GLN A 18 4.44 20.74 -5.62
N ARG A 19 3.35 20.90 -6.37
CA ARG A 19 1.99 20.66 -5.88
C ARG A 19 1.79 19.19 -5.60
N TRP A 20 2.28 18.31 -6.49
CA TRP A 20 2.23 16.87 -6.26
C TRP A 20 3.02 16.48 -5.02
N LYS A 21 4.24 17.01 -4.83
CA LYS A 21 5.05 16.74 -3.64
C LYS A 21 4.30 17.09 -2.35
N GLY A 22 3.60 18.22 -2.32
CA GLY A 22 2.80 18.64 -1.16
C GLY A 22 1.57 17.76 -0.91
N ILE A 23 0.85 17.36 -1.95
CA ILE A 23 -0.43 16.65 -1.81
C ILE A 23 -0.28 15.11 -1.79
N LYS A 24 0.84 14.56 -2.24
CA LYS A 24 1.02 13.10 -2.42
C LYS A 24 0.80 12.32 -1.12
N GLY A 25 1.25 12.85 0.02
CA GLY A 25 1.04 12.22 1.32
C GLY A 25 -0.44 12.08 1.64
N THR A 26 -1.17 13.19 1.58
CA THR A 26 -2.63 13.25 1.79
C THR A 26 -3.38 12.41 0.76
N TRP A 27 -2.99 12.45 -0.51
CA TRP A 27 -3.59 11.63 -1.55
C TRP A 27 -3.41 10.13 -1.25
N THR A 28 -2.24 9.72 -0.75
CA THR A 28 -1.98 8.33 -0.37
C THR A 28 -2.90 7.89 0.77
N GLU A 29 -3.11 8.74 1.78
CA GLU A 29 -4.08 8.49 2.85
C GLU A 29 -5.51 8.35 2.31
N TRP A 30 -5.95 9.29 1.45
CA TRP A 30 -7.27 9.24 0.81
C TRP A 30 -7.46 7.96 0.00
N LYS A 31 -6.43 7.56 -0.75
CA LYS A 31 -6.45 6.33 -1.52
C LYS A 31 -6.66 5.12 -0.61
N TYR A 32 -5.88 4.96 0.44
CA TYR A 32 -6.00 3.79 1.33
C TYR A 32 -7.34 3.73 2.06
N VAL A 33 -7.85 4.87 2.54
CA VAL A 33 -9.18 4.91 3.17
C VAL A 33 -10.26 4.53 2.16
N ALA A 34 -10.20 5.07 0.93
CA ALA A 34 -11.18 4.76 -0.11
C ALA A 34 -11.10 3.30 -0.58
N GLU A 35 -9.91 2.71 -0.66
CA GLU A 35 -9.72 1.30 -0.99
C GLU A 35 -10.27 0.39 0.10
N ARG A 36 -9.94 0.66 1.38
CA ARG A 36 -10.48 -0.13 2.49
C ARG A 36 -12.01 -0.04 2.56
N TYR A 37 -12.56 1.17 2.42
CA TYR A 37 -14.01 1.40 2.41
C TYR A 37 -14.72 0.67 1.27
N ARG A 38 -14.09 0.57 0.09
CA ARG A 38 -14.65 -0.16 -1.07
C ARG A 38 -14.49 -1.67 -0.97
N ALA A 39 -13.52 -2.14 -0.21
CA ALA A 39 -13.28 -3.56 0.01
C ALA A 39 -14.27 -4.20 1.00
N SER A 40 -15.12 -3.40 1.64
CA SER A 40 -16.13 -3.85 2.61
C SER A 40 -17.45 -3.11 2.43
N THR A 41 -18.44 -3.46 3.26
CA THR A 41 -19.63 -2.64 3.45
C THR A 41 -19.33 -1.42 4.34
N PRO A 42 -20.16 -0.35 4.27
CA PRO A 42 -20.06 0.79 5.19
C PRO A 42 -20.14 0.39 6.67
N GLU A 43 -20.98 -0.60 6.99
CA GLU A 43 -21.20 -1.10 8.35
C GLU A 43 -19.95 -1.79 8.88
N GLU A 44 -19.34 -2.69 8.08
CA GLU A 44 -18.08 -3.35 8.42
C GLU A 44 -16.93 -2.34 8.57
N PHE A 45 -16.86 -1.35 7.69
CA PHE A 45 -15.84 -0.30 7.78
C PHE A 45 -15.96 0.45 9.09
N TRP A 46 -17.16 0.89 9.46
CA TRP A 46 -17.35 1.61 10.72
C TRP A 46 -17.23 0.72 11.94
N MET A 47 -17.54 -0.57 11.85
CA MET A 47 -17.27 -1.54 12.91
C MET A 47 -15.76 -1.67 13.16
N GLU A 48 -14.95 -1.73 12.11
CA GLU A 48 -13.48 -1.77 12.22
C GLU A 48 -12.90 -0.46 12.78
N PHE A 49 -13.48 0.68 12.38
CA PHE A 49 -12.99 2.01 12.75
C PHE A 49 -13.88 2.70 13.79
N SER A 50 -14.29 1.96 14.81
CA SER A 50 -14.91 2.49 16.01
C SER A 50 -14.24 1.91 17.25
N SER A 51 -14.26 2.65 18.35
CA SER A 51 -13.88 2.12 19.66
C SER A 51 -14.96 1.20 20.21
N ASP A 52 -14.62 0.44 21.25
CA ASP A 52 -15.53 -0.49 21.94
C ASP A 52 -16.82 0.17 22.47
N ASP A 53 -16.79 1.49 22.71
CA ASP A 53 -17.95 2.30 23.09
C ASP A 53 -18.81 2.76 21.89
N GLY A 54 -18.52 2.28 20.68
CA GLY A 54 -19.23 2.59 19.45
C GLY A 54 -18.89 3.94 18.83
N LYS A 55 -17.92 4.69 19.38
CA LYS A 55 -17.50 5.97 18.79
C LYS A 55 -16.59 5.75 17.59
N ARG A 56 -16.97 6.34 16.46
CA ARG A 56 -16.16 6.33 15.24
C ARG A 56 -14.83 7.03 15.44
N PHE A 57 -13.77 6.46 14.89
CA PHE A 57 -12.45 7.05 14.86
C PHE A 57 -12.43 8.32 14.01
N ASN A 58 -11.60 9.29 14.41
CA ASN A 58 -11.32 10.45 13.58
C ASN A 58 -10.37 10.07 12.43
N TRP A 59 -10.25 10.97 11.44
CA TRP A 59 -9.41 10.76 10.26
C TRP A 59 -7.97 10.32 10.58
N LYS A 60 -7.35 10.95 11.58
CA LYS A 60 -5.97 10.66 11.97
C LYS A 60 -5.84 9.26 12.57
N ALA A 61 -6.81 8.84 13.37
CA ALA A 61 -6.85 7.50 13.94
C ALA A 61 -7.05 6.44 12.85
N ILE A 62 -7.99 6.64 11.92
CA ILE A 62 -8.22 5.73 10.79
C ILE A 62 -6.93 5.56 9.95
N THR A 63 -6.31 6.68 9.55
CA THR A 63 -5.09 6.63 8.73
C THR A 63 -3.90 6.03 9.48
N ALA A 64 -3.80 6.20 10.80
CA ALA A 64 -2.80 5.54 11.62
C ALA A 64 -3.01 4.02 11.69
N CYS A 65 -4.26 3.56 11.89
CA CYS A 65 -4.61 2.14 11.86
C CYS A 65 -4.26 1.51 10.51
N LEU A 66 -4.67 2.13 9.40
CA LEU A 66 -4.37 1.65 8.06
C LEU A 66 -2.87 1.58 7.78
N ARG A 67 -2.09 2.59 8.20
CA ARG A 67 -0.62 2.55 8.09
C ARG A 67 -0.02 1.38 8.86
N GLY A 68 -0.53 1.12 10.07
CA GLY A 68 -0.13 -0.03 10.88
C GLY A 68 -0.41 -1.35 10.17
N GLN A 69 -1.63 -1.51 9.65
CA GLN A 69 -2.03 -2.70 8.88
C GLN A 69 -1.16 -2.90 7.64
N CYS A 70 -0.92 -1.84 6.85
CA CYS A 70 0.00 -1.92 5.70
C CYS A 70 1.42 -2.34 6.11
N ALA A 71 1.94 -1.78 7.20
CA ALA A 71 3.29 -2.12 7.68
C ALA A 71 3.39 -3.59 8.14
N VAL A 72 2.36 -4.12 8.79
CA VAL A 72 2.28 -5.54 9.18
C VAL A 72 2.21 -6.42 7.93
N HIS A 73 1.33 -6.09 6.99
CA HIS A 73 1.19 -6.84 5.75
C HIS A 73 2.48 -6.86 4.92
N ASP A 74 3.13 -5.70 4.75
CA ASP A 74 4.42 -5.60 4.05
C ASP A 74 5.51 -6.42 4.75
N GLN A 75 5.49 -6.47 6.09
CA GLN A 75 6.41 -7.31 6.85
C GLN A 75 6.16 -8.80 6.60
N GLU A 76 4.91 -9.25 6.60
CA GLU A 76 4.54 -10.63 6.32
C GLU A 76 4.97 -11.05 4.91
N LEU A 77 4.68 -10.23 3.90
CA LEU A 77 5.10 -10.48 2.52
C LEU A 77 6.62 -10.49 2.37
N CYS A 78 7.34 -9.59 3.04
CA CYS A 78 8.80 -9.59 3.08
C CYS A 78 9.34 -10.88 3.70
N THR A 79 8.76 -11.35 4.81
CA THR A 79 9.14 -12.62 5.43
C THR A 79 8.88 -13.80 4.50
N LYS A 80 7.72 -13.84 3.83
CA LYS A 80 7.40 -14.87 2.83
C LYS A 80 8.39 -14.85 1.67
N ALA A 81 8.67 -13.69 1.10
CA ALA A 81 9.64 -13.54 0.01
C ALA A 81 11.04 -14.06 0.40
N ARG A 82 11.51 -13.73 1.60
CA ARG A 82 12.81 -14.23 2.11
C ARG A 82 12.81 -15.73 2.30
N SER A 83 11.73 -16.29 2.86
CA SER A 83 11.60 -17.73 3.06
C SER A 83 11.54 -18.50 1.75
N GLU A 84 10.82 -17.98 0.77
CA GLU A 84 10.53 -18.67 -0.47
C GLU A 84 11.68 -18.62 -1.48
N TYR A 85 12.29 -17.44 -1.66
CA TYR A 85 13.38 -17.28 -2.62
C TYR A 85 14.74 -17.63 -2.02
N GLY A 86 14.89 -17.65 -0.70
CA GLY A 86 16.10 -18.10 -0.02
C GLY A 86 17.38 -17.48 -0.60
N THR A 87 18.22 -18.33 -1.21
CA THR A 87 19.48 -17.92 -1.85
C THR A 87 19.30 -17.06 -3.09
N GLU A 88 18.15 -17.18 -3.78
CA GLU A 88 17.82 -16.38 -4.96
C GLU A 88 17.18 -15.03 -4.60
N PHE A 89 16.98 -14.75 -3.31
CA PHE A 89 16.36 -13.50 -2.87
C PHE A 89 17.09 -12.27 -3.42
N GLU A 90 18.42 -12.23 -3.36
CA GLU A 90 19.17 -11.09 -3.87
C GLU A 90 19.03 -10.90 -5.38
N THR A 91 18.89 -11.99 -6.13
CA THR A 91 18.69 -11.96 -7.59
C THR A 91 17.34 -11.33 -7.94
N HIS A 92 16.28 -11.69 -7.22
CA HIS A 92 14.92 -11.21 -7.51
C HIS A 92 14.57 -9.87 -6.85
N PHE A 93 15.22 -9.54 -5.73
CA PHE A 93 14.91 -8.38 -4.89
C PHE A 93 16.09 -7.40 -4.83
N SER A 94 16.60 -7.03 -6.00
CA SER A 94 17.64 -6.00 -6.16
C SER A 94 17.23 -4.92 -7.14
N ASN A 95 17.65 -3.68 -6.87
CA ASN A 95 17.48 -2.55 -7.77
C ASN A 95 18.85 -1.92 -8.06
N ARG A 96 19.27 -1.92 -9.33
CA ARG A 96 20.58 -1.43 -9.78
C ARG A 96 21.76 -2.05 -8.99
N GLY A 97 21.70 -3.37 -8.78
CA GLY A 97 22.74 -4.12 -8.06
C GLY A 97 22.73 -3.92 -6.54
N LYS A 98 21.75 -3.22 -5.97
CA LYS A 98 21.58 -3.08 -4.51
C LYS A 98 20.37 -3.87 -4.03
N VAL A 99 20.59 -4.74 -3.05
CA VAL A 99 19.53 -5.51 -2.40
C VAL A 99 18.52 -4.57 -1.75
N MET A 100 17.23 -4.85 -1.98
CA MET A 100 16.14 -4.08 -1.42
C MET A 100 16.05 -4.29 0.10
N THR A 101 15.89 -3.19 0.84
CA THR A 101 15.71 -3.21 2.30
C THR A 101 14.35 -2.68 2.74
N ASP A 102 13.71 -1.86 1.91
CA ASP A 102 12.39 -1.32 2.18
C ASP A 102 11.32 -2.41 2.04
N LYS A 103 10.57 -2.64 3.12
CA LYS A 103 9.56 -3.72 3.18
C LYS A 103 8.45 -3.53 2.16
N SER A 104 7.97 -2.29 1.97
CA SER A 104 6.91 -2.00 1.00
C SER A 104 7.37 -2.25 -0.44
N ALA A 105 8.64 -1.99 -0.74
CA ALA A 105 9.22 -2.24 -2.05
C ALA A 105 9.39 -3.74 -2.29
N ILE A 106 9.87 -4.49 -1.29
CA ILE A 106 10.00 -5.96 -1.36
C ILE A 106 8.62 -6.60 -1.53
N ALA A 107 7.63 -6.20 -0.74
CA ALA A 107 6.26 -6.72 -0.81
C ALA A 107 5.63 -6.52 -2.21
N ARG A 108 5.78 -5.32 -2.78
CA ARG A 108 5.30 -5.03 -4.16
C ARG A 108 5.99 -5.91 -5.21
N GLN A 109 7.31 -6.06 -5.12
CA GLN A 109 8.07 -6.91 -6.04
C GLN A 109 7.64 -8.38 -5.92
N TYR A 110 7.42 -8.86 -4.70
CA TYR A 110 6.97 -10.22 -4.43
C TYR A 110 5.61 -10.50 -5.10
N LEU A 111 4.63 -9.62 -4.92
CA LEU A 111 3.32 -9.76 -5.53
C LEU A 111 3.38 -9.76 -7.07
N MET A 112 4.20 -8.89 -7.66
CA MET A 112 4.40 -8.87 -9.12
C MET A 112 5.00 -10.17 -9.65
N LEU A 113 5.97 -10.75 -8.94
CA LEU A 113 6.57 -12.04 -9.31
C LEU A 113 5.55 -13.18 -9.20
N LYS A 114 4.63 -13.10 -8.22
CA LYS A 114 3.55 -14.09 -8.06
C LYS A 114 2.48 -14.00 -9.14
N GLU A 115 2.08 -12.79 -9.51
CA GLU A 115 1.15 -12.56 -10.62
C GLU A 115 1.72 -13.12 -11.94
N ASN A 116 2.98 -12.82 -12.24
CA ASN A 116 3.64 -13.33 -13.44
C ASN A 116 3.88 -14.85 -13.44
N GLN A 117 3.92 -15.51 -12.27
CA GLN A 117 4.01 -16.97 -12.19
C GLN A 117 2.66 -17.65 -12.45
N MET A 118 1.54 -17.01 -12.08
CA MET A 118 0.19 -17.54 -12.30
C MET A 118 -0.29 -17.43 -13.76
N ASP A 119 0.24 -16.48 -14.54
CA ASP A 119 -0.10 -16.32 -15.97
C ASP A 119 0.64 -17.30 -16.90
N VAL A 120 1.49 -18.18 -16.37
CA VAL A 120 2.32 -19.14 -17.13
C VAL A 120 1.86 -20.60 -16.96
N ASP A 121 0.85 -20.85 -16.12
CA ASP A 121 0.18 -22.14 -15.94
C ASP A 121 -1.21 -22.17 -16.62
#